data_AF-A0A2Z6RFM2-F1
#
_entry.id   AF-A0A2Z6RFM2-F1
#
_cell.length_a   1.000
_cell.length_b   1.000
_cell.length_c   1.000
_cell.angle_alpha   90.00
_cell.angle_beta   90.00
_cell.angle_gamma   90.00
#
_symmetry.space_group_name_H-M   'P 1'
#
loop_
_entity.id
_entity.type
_entity.pdbx_description
1 polymer ?
#
loop_
_entity_poly.entity_id
_entity_poly.type
_entity_poly.pdbx_seq_one_letter_code
_entity_poly.pdbx_strand_id
1 'polypeptide(L)'
;MKHQSRRVKKQYNKIDPNSERIIIEYMQQWINNGRVERDPFAQISKMIPYDSKKICHHWTNKLDPKLCLINSVPLTSHEKEYIFEWVKNHINSTNNKISWSLLQSNMEEKFGLLRSRNDLKNVWYSKKRKINKHTKNAIHIDRIDDVSTLLESYYLQPLYLLGIDDATNDMMILETFNYSE
;
A
#
# COMPACT_ATOMS: atom_id res chain seq x y z
N MET A 1 -20.34 24.72 -20.54
CA MET A 1 -19.54 23.58 -21.07
C MET A 1 -18.73 22.97 -19.92
N LYS A 2 -18.95 21.69 -19.60
CA LYS A 2 -18.23 21.00 -18.51
C LYS A 2 -16.92 20.44 -19.06
N HIS A 3 -15.78 21.02 -18.71
CA HIS A 3 -14.48 20.43 -19.02
C HIS A 3 -14.25 19.21 -18.13
N GLN A 4 -14.52 18.01 -18.65
CA GLN A 4 -13.98 16.79 -18.06
C GLN A 4 -12.48 16.74 -18.38
N SER A 5 -11.65 17.13 -17.41
CA SER A 5 -10.21 16.87 -17.45
C SER A 5 -10.01 15.36 -17.44
N ARG A 6 -9.80 14.76 -18.62
CA ARG A 6 -9.32 13.38 -18.73
C ARG A 6 -7.96 13.35 -18.04
N ARG A 7 -7.89 12.74 -16.84
CA ARG A 7 -6.62 12.35 -16.23
C ARG A 7 -5.95 11.35 -17.16
N VAL A 8 -5.07 11.83 -18.05
CA VAL A 8 -4.15 10.98 -18.79
C VAL A 8 -3.35 10.22 -17.74
N LYS A 9 -3.58 8.91 -17.63
CA LYS A 9 -2.77 8.05 -16.76
C LYS A 9 -1.34 8.13 -17.31
N LYS A 10 -0.46 8.89 -16.63
CA LYS A 10 0.98 8.88 -16.90
C LYS A 10 1.43 7.41 -16.92
N GLN A 11 1.94 6.93 -18.05
CA GLN A 11 2.56 5.60 -18.14
C GLN A 11 3.91 5.68 -17.42
N TYR A 12 3.91 5.46 -16.12
CA TYR A 12 5.15 5.45 -15.36
C TYR A 12 5.92 4.16 -15.66
N ASN A 13 7.09 4.29 -16.28
CA ASN A 13 8.30 3.54 -15.93
C ASN A 13 8.23 2.00 -15.95
N LYS A 14 7.39 1.36 -16.76
CA LYS A 14 7.46 -0.09 -16.93
C LYS A 14 8.67 -0.44 -17.81
N ILE A 15 9.49 -1.38 -17.37
CA ILE A 15 10.50 -2.02 -18.23
C ILE A 15 9.74 -3.05 -19.07
N ASP A 16 10.02 -3.10 -20.37
CA ASP A 16 9.38 -4.06 -21.26
C ASP A 16 9.87 -5.49 -20.96
N PRO A 17 9.05 -6.53 -21.20
CA PRO A 17 9.41 -7.90 -20.87
C PRO A 17 10.69 -8.41 -21.54
N ASN A 18 11.04 -7.90 -22.73
CA ASN A 18 12.26 -8.31 -23.43
C ASN A 18 13.49 -7.78 -22.69
N SER A 19 13.47 -6.51 -22.30
CA SER A 19 14.51 -5.93 -21.46
C SER A 19 14.60 -6.57 -20.08
N GLU A 20 13.48 -6.99 -19.48
CA GLU A 20 13.50 -7.78 -18.23
C GLU A 20 14.26 -9.10 -18.39
N ARG A 21 14.06 -9.82 -19.50
CA ARG A 21 14.82 -11.06 -19.80
C ARG A 21 16.32 -10.79 -19.90
N ILE A 22 16.72 -9.76 -20.64
CA ILE A 22 18.13 -9.37 -20.77
C ILE A 22 18.74 -9.06 -19.39
N ILE A 23 18.02 -8.33 -18.53
CA ILE A 23 18.47 -8.04 -17.17
C ILE A 23 18.68 -9.34 -16.37
N ILE A 24 17.72 -10.27 -16.40
CA ILE A 24 17.80 -11.52 -15.64
C ILE A 24 18.97 -12.38 -16.11
N GLU A 25 19.09 -12.62 -17.41
CA GLU A 25 20.14 -13.44 -17.99
C GLU A 25 21.53 -12.88 -17.68
N TYR A 26 21.73 -11.58 -17.89
CA TYR A 26 22.99 -10.91 -17.58
C TYR A 26 23.34 -11.04 -16.09
N MET A 27 22.38 -10.76 -15.19
CA MET A 27 22.62 -10.80 -13.76
C MET A 27 22.91 -12.22 -13.25
N GLN A 28 22.29 -13.24 -13.83
CA GLN A 28 22.60 -14.64 -13.53
C GLN A 28 24.02 -15.01 -13.96
N GLN A 29 24.43 -14.64 -15.18
CA GLN A 29 25.80 -14.84 -15.65
C GLN A 29 26.80 -14.12 -14.75
N TRP A 30 26.52 -12.86 -14.40
CA TRP A 30 27.36 -12.07 -13.51
C TRP A 30 27.51 -12.71 -12.11
N ILE A 31 26.45 -13.28 -11.54
CA ILE A 31 26.50 -14.01 -10.28
C ILE A 31 27.32 -15.30 -10.42
N ASN A 32 27.08 -16.08 -11.47
CA ASN A 32 27.76 -17.36 -11.70
C ASN A 32 29.25 -17.20 -11.96
N ASN A 33 29.64 -16.10 -12.61
CA ASN A 33 31.03 -15.76 -12.90
C ASN A 33 31.77 -15.18 -11.68
N GLY A 34 31.14 -15.10 -10.49
CA GLY A 34 31.78 -14.61 -9.28
C GLY A 34 31.81 -13.08 -9.15
N ARG A 35 30.91 -12.37 -9.85
CA ARG A 35 30.72 -10.90 -9.75
C ARG A 35 31.96 -10.10 -10.15
N VAL A 36 32.59 -10.50 -11.25
CA VAL A 36 33.83 -9.89 -11.77
C VAL A 36 33.65 -8.41 -12.11
N GLU A 37 32.53 -8.05 -12.76
CA GLU A 37 32.26 -6.64 -13.07
C GLU A 37 31.79 -5.87 -11.84
N ARG A 38 32.41 -4.71 -11.58
CA ARG A 38 31.99 -3.82 -10.47
C ARG A 38 30.62 -3.18 -10.70
N ASP A 39 30.31 -2.82 -11.95
CA ASP A 39 29.11 -2.06 -12.32
C ASP A 39 28.24 -2.80 -13.35
N PRO A 40 27.58 -3.91 -12.96
CA PRO A 40 26.79 -4.72 -13.89
C PRO A 40 25.66 -3.92 -14.54
N PHE A 41 24.99 -3.04 -13.78
CA PHE A 41 23.87 -2.24 -14.30
C PHE A 41 24.29 -1.20 -15.34
N ALA A 42 25.53 -0.71 -15.29
CA ALA A 42 26.06 0.21 -16.30
C ALA A 42 26.29 -0.51 -17.64
N GLN A 43 26.68 -1.79 -17.60
CA GLN A 43 26.81 -2.60 -18.81
C GLN A 43 25.46 -2.93 -19.42
N ILE A 44 24.49 -3.33 -18.59
CA ILE A 44 23.12 -3.59 -19.06
C ILE A 44 22.51 -2.34 -19.68
N SER A 45 22.74 -1.15 -19.10
CA SER A 45 22.26 0.14 -19.64
C SER A 45 22.74 0.46 -21.06
N LYS A 46 23.82 -0.17 -21.53
CA LYS A 46 24.28 -0.04 -22.93
C LYS A 46 23.52 -0.96 -23.89
N MET A 47 22.93 -2.04 -23.38
CA MET A 47 22.23 -3.06 -24.17
C MET A 47 20.74 -2.76 -24.34
N ILE A 48 20.13 -2.02 -23.40
CA ILE A 48 18.69 -1.73 -23.38
C ILE A 48 18.44 -0.22 -23.21
N PRO A 49 17.29 0.32 -23.66
CA PRO A 49 17.01 1.76 -23.63
C PRO A 49 16.56 2.24 -22.23
N TYR A 50 17.27 1.83 -21.18
CA TYR A 50 17.00 2.24 -19.80
C TYR A 50 18.29 2.61 -19.07
N ASP A 51 18.17 3.62 -18.20
CA ASP A 51 19.26 4.03 -17.31
C ASP A 51 19.59 2.94 -16.28
N SER A 52 20.89 2.76 -16.04
CA SER A 52 21.48 1.98 -14.95
C SER A 52 20.73 2.08 -13.61
N LYS A 53 20.31 3.29 -13.20
CA LYS A 53 19.56 3.48 -11.94
C LYS A 53 18.18 2.85 -11.99
N LYS A 54 17.49 2.97 -13.13
CA LYS A 54 16.18 2.35 -13.34
C LYS A 54 16.30 0.83 -13.32
N ILE A 55 17.33 0.30 -13.95
CA ILE A 55 17.63 -1.14 -13.98
C ILE A 55 17.92 -1.65 -12.58
N CYS A 56 18.82 -1.01 -11.84
CA CYS A 56 19.15 -1.37 -10.46
C CYS A 56 17.92 -1.33 -9.54
N HIS A 57 17.10 -0.28 -9.67
CA HIS A 57 15.86 -0.17 -8.93
C HIS A 57 14.88 -1.31 -9.26
N HIS A 58 14.74 -1.66 -10.53
CA HIS A 58 13.85 -2.73 -10.97
C HIS A 58 14.35 -4.11 -10.52
N TRP A 59 15.65 -4.39 -10.66
CA TRP A 59 16.28 -5.61 -10.16
C TRP A 59 16.03 -5.82 -8.68
N THR A 60 16.43 -4.85 -7.86
CA THR A 60 16.38 -4.94 -6.38
C THR A 60 14.98 -4.94 -5.78
N ASN A 61 13.93 -4.66 -6.57
CA ASN A 61 12.55 -4.69 -6.09
C ASN A 61 11.66 -5.74 -6.75
N LYS A 62 12.06 -6.31 -7.90
CA LYS A 62 11.17 -7.17 -8.70
C LYS A 62 11.83 -8.38 -9.35
N LEU A 63 13.08 -8.28 -9.81
CA LEU A 63 13.69 -9.33 -10.63
C LEU A 63 14.72 -10.20 -9.89
N ASP A 64 15.27 -9.74 -8.77
CA ASP A 64 16.25 -10.51 -8.02
C ASP A 64 15.64 -11.83 -7.49
N PRO A 65 16.15 -13.00 -7.90
CA PRO A 65 15.61 -14.30 -7.51
C PRO A 65 15.63 -14.56 -6.01
N LYS A 66 16.50 -13.86 -5.26
CA LYS A 66 16.54 -13.97 -3.79
C LYS A 66 15.38 -13.25 -3.12
N LEU A 67 14.68 -12.37 -3.84
CA LEU A 67 13.56 -11.63 -3.28
C LEU A 67 12.33 -12.51 -3.13
N CYS A 68 11.80 -12.52 -1.90
CA CYS A 68 10.50 -13.08 -1.61
C CYS A 68 9.41 -12.05 -1.93
N LEU A 69 8.99 -12.01 -3.20
CA LEU A 69 7.99 -11.06 -3.72
C LEU A 69 6.61 -11.27 -3.06
N ILE A 70 5.89 -10.19 -2.77
CA ILE A 70 4.51 -10.25 -2.26
C ILE A 70 3.59 -11.11 -3.14
N ASN A 71 3.78 -11.04 -4.46
CA ASN A 71 2.93 -11.75 -5.41
C ASN A 71 3.11 -13.27 -5.34
N SER A 72 4.29 -13.76 -4.93
CA SER A 72 4.55 -15.19 -4.76
C SER A 72 4.27 -15.64 -3.32
N VAL A 73 4.65 -14.82 -2.34
CA VAL A 73 4.42 -15.09 -0.91
C VAL A 73 3.88 -13.83 -0.25
N PRO A 74 2.58 -13.77 0.10
CA PRO A 74 2.01 -12.63 0.81
C PRO A 74 2.72 -12.40 2.15
N LEU A 75 2.76 -11.13 2.61
CA LEU A 75 3.18 -10.86 3.98
C LEU A 75 2.11 -11.33 4.97
N THR A 76 2.55 -12.11 5.95
CA THR A 76 1.76 -12.54 7.10
C THR A 76 1.40 -11.38 8.01
N SER A 77 0.41 -11.57 8.87
CA SER A 77 0.02 -10.56 9.88
C SER A 77 1.17 -10.26 10.85
N HIS A 78 1.91 -11.29 11.27
CA HIS A 78 3.08 -11.16 12.16
C HIS A 78 4.20 -10.33 11.52
N GLU A 79 4.53 -10.56 10.24
CA GLU A 79 5.51 -9.73 9.52
C GLU A 79 5.06 -8.27 9.45
N LYS A 80 3.79 -8.01 9.14
CA LYS A 80 3.23 -6.65 9.05
C LYS A 80 3.27 -5.93 10.41
N GLU A 81 2.98 -6.63 11.48
CA GLU A 81 3.03 -6.10 12.84
C GLU A 81 4.47 -5.78 13.24
N TYR A 82 5.40 -6.70 12.99
CA TYR A 82 6.82 -6.47 13.23
C TYR A 82 7.35 -5.24 12.49
N ILE A 83 7.03 -5.08 11.20
CA ILE A 83 7.41 -3.88 10.42
C ILE A 83 6.90 -2.61 11.10
N PHE A 84 5.65 -2.63 11.56
CA PHE A 84 5.04 -1.45 12.17
C PHE A 84 5.69 -1.09 13.51
N GLU A 85 5.85 -2.06 14.40
CA GLU A 85 6.47 -1.83 15.71
C GLU A 85 7.94 -1.44 15.58
N TRP A 86 8.68 -2.08 14.68
CA TRP A 86 10.07 -1.72 14.41
C TRP A 86 10.18 -0.27 13.94
N VAL A 87 9.37 0.14 12.95
CA VAL A 87 9.42 1.52 12.42
C VAL A 87 9.00 2.53 13.49
N LYS A 88 7.97 2.24 14.28
CA LYS A 88 7.51 3.10 15.37
C LYS A 88 8.61 3.33 16.41
N ASN A 89 9.26 2.26 16.84
CA ASN A 89 10.36 2.34 17.82
C ASN A 89 11.58 3.05 17.23
N HIS A 90 11.94 2.76 15.98
CA HIS A 90 13.09 3.36 15.33
C HIS A 90 12.93 4.87 15.12
N ILE A 91 11.76 5.33 14.67
CA ILE A 91 11.46 6.76 14.45
C ILE A 91 11.64 7.57 15.75
N ASN A 92 11.20 7.02 16.88
CA ASN A 92 11.32 7.66 18.18
C ASN A 92 12.79 7.86 18.60
N SER A 93 13.70 7.01 18.12
CA SER A 93 15.12 7.04 18.47
C SER A 93 16.02 7.76 17.46
N THR A 94 15.61 7.92 16.19
CA THR A 94 16.52 8.37 15.10
C THR A 94 16.13 9.66 14.39
N ASN A 95 15.51 10.61 15.10
CA ASN A 95 15.09 11.89 14.54
C ASN A 95 14.26 11.72 13.24
N ASN A 96 13.28 10.80 13.29
CA ASN A 96 12.35 10.50 12.20
C ASN A 96 12.96 9.92 10.89
N LYS A 97 14.22 9.47 10.89
CA LYS A 97 14.85 8.86 9.69
C LYS A 97 14.71 7.34 9.71
N ILE A 98 13.94 6.79 8.77
CA ILE A 98 13.74 5.33 8.66
C ILE A 98 14.83 4.70 7.78
N SER A 99 15.65 3.83 8.36
CA SER A 99 16.61 3.01 7.63
C SER A 99 15.95 1.73 7.08
N TRP A 100 15.46 1.78 5.84
CA TRP A 100 14.80 0.63 5.20
C TRP A 100 15.73 -0.55 4.90
N SER A 101 17.02 -0.29 4.68
CA SER A 101 18.01 -1.36 4.50
C SER A 101 18.22 -2.13 5.79
N LEU A 102 18.30 -1.43 6.92
CA LEU A 102 18.43 -2.07 8.23
C LEU A 102 17.20 -2.91 8.57
N LEU A 103 15.99 -2.38 8.33
CA LEU A 103 14.76 -3.15 8.51
C LEU A 103 14.72 -4.39 7.61
N GLN A 104 15.19 -4.28 6.36
CA GLN A 104 15.25 -5.42 5.45
C GLN A 104 16.15 -6.53 5.98
N SER A 105 17.34 -6.19 6.49
CA SER A 105 18.24 -7.17 7.11
C SER A 105 17.63 -7.82 8.36
N ASN A 106 16.99 -7.03 9.23
CA ASN A 106 16.32 -7.56 10.42
C ASN A 106 15.13 -8.49 10.07
N MET A 107 14.41 -8.19 8.98
CA MET A 107 13.34 -9.05 8.46
C MET A 107 13.89 -10.39 7.96
N GLU A 108 15.01 -10.35 7.23
CA GLU A 108 15.67 -11.55 6.73
C GLU A 108 16.20 -12.42 7.88
N GLU A 109 16.83 -11.81 8.89
CA GLU A 109 17.32 -12.51 10.08
C GLU A 109 16.17 -13.16 10.88
N LYS A 110 15.06 -12.45 11.07
CA LYS A 110 13.95 -12.91 11.92
C LYS A 110 13.04 -13.93 11.23
N PHE A 111 12.77 -13.75 9.94
CA PHE A 111 11.78 -14.56 9.20
C PHE A 111 12.39 -15.45 8.12
N GLY A 112 13.70 -15.35 7.86
CA GLY A 112 14.37 -16.09 6.80
C GLY A 112 13.99 -15.66 5.37
N LEU A 113 13.28 -14.53 5.22
CA LEU A 113 12.75 -14.06 3.94
C LEU A 113 13.27 -12.66 3.60
N LEU A 114 13.99 -12.57 2.48
CA LEU A 114 14.42 -11.29 1.93
C LEU A 114 13.26 -10.57 1.24
N ARG A 115 12.53 -9.75 2.00
CA ARG A 115 11.45 -8.89 1.47
C ARG A 115 12.03 -7.67 0.76
N SER A 116 11.39 -7.18 -0.30
CA SER A 116 11.86 -5.98 -0.98
C SER A 116 11.68 -4.73 -0.11
N ARG A 117 12.57 -3.75 -0.20
CA ARG A 117 12.43 -2.46 0.52
C ARG A 117 11.13 -1.74 0.15
N ASN A 118 10.64 -1.92 -1.08
CA ASN A 118 9.38 -1.34 -1.52
C ASN A 118 8.17 -1.95 -0.79
N ASP A 119 8.21 -3.26 -0.54
CA ASP A 119 7.16 -3.96 0.20
C ASP A 119 7.05 -3.46 1.64
N LEU A 120 8.20 -3.32 2.31
CA LEU A 120 8.28 -2.78 3.68
C LEU A 120 7.70 -1.35 3.75
N LYS A 121 8.07 -0.50 2.79
CA LYS A 121 7.51 0.85 2.64
C LYS A 121 6.00 0.81 2.43
N ASN A 122 5.53 -0.06 1.54
CA ASN A 122 4.11 -0.17 1.21
C ASN A 122 3.27 -0.55 2.44
N VAL A 123 3.75 -1.50 3.24
CA VAL A 123 3.10 -1.89 4.51
C VAL A 123 2.98 -0.70 5.44
N TRP A 124 4.10 -0.03 5.73
CA TRP A 124 4.14 1.11 6.64
C TRP A 124 3.23 2.25 6.18
N TYR A 125 3.39 2.72 4.94
CA TYR A 125 2.60 3.84 4.43
C TYR A 125 1.13 3.48 4.28
N SER A 126 0.78 2.23 4.00
CA SER A 126 -0.62 1.80 3.97
C SER A 126 -1.24 1.83 5.36
N LYS A 127 -0.54 1.33 6.39
CA LYS A 127 -1.01 1.38 7.78
C LYS A 127 -1.11 2.84 8.28
N LYS A 128 -0.10 3.67 7.99
CA LYS A 128 -0.11 5.11 8.30
C LYS A 128 -1.29 5.85 7.66
N ARG A 129 -1.59 5.58 6.37
CA ARG A 129 -2.77 6.17 5.69
C ARG A 129 -4.08 5.75 6.34
N LYS A 130 -4.21 4.48 6.75
CA LYS A 130 -5.40 4.00 7.46
C LYS A 130 -5.59 4.72 8.79
N ILE A 131 -4.54 4.81 9.61
CA ILE A 131 -4.57 5.53 10.89
C ILE A 131 -4.97 7.00 10.67
N ASN A 132 -4.36 7.69 9.70
CA ASN A 132 -4.69 9.09 9.40
C ASN A 132 -6.13 9.28 8.91
N LYS A 133 -6.74 8.28 8.27
CA LYS A 133 -8.15 8.33 7.88
C LYS A 133 -9.05 8.18 9.10
N HIS A 134 -8.74 7.23 9.97
CA HIS A 134 -9.49 7.00 11.21
C HIS A 134 -9.42 8.21 12.15
N THR A 135 -8.25 8.86 12.31
CA THR A 135 -8.13 10.05 13.15
C THR A 135 -8.89 11.25 12.59
N LYS A 136 -8.88 11.47 11.27
CA LYS A 136 -9.68 12.52 10.64
C LYS A 136 -11.18 12.29 10.81
N ASN A 137 -11.62 11.03 10.68
CA ASN A 137 -13.01 10.68 10.89
C ASN A 137 -13.41 10.85 12.36
N ALA A 138 -12.54 10.48 13.31
CA ALA A 138 -12.77 10.69 14.74
C ALA A 138 -12.86 12.18 15.10
N ILE A 139 -11.92 13.02 14.62
CA ILE A 139 -11.97 14.48 14.80
C ILE A 139 -13.24 15.10 14.17
N HIS A 140 -13.76 14.51 13.09
CA HIS A 140 -15.02 14.94 12.50
C HIS A 140 -16.23 14.54 13.35
N ILE A 141 -16.18 13.39 14.02
CA ILE A 141 -17.23 12.94 14.95
C ILE A 141 -17.20 13.76 16.25
N ASP A 142 -16.03 14.05 16.81
CA ASP A 142 -15.89 14.87 18.03
C ASP A 142 -16.33 16.34 17.80
N ARG A 143 -16.45 16.79 16.53
CA ARG A 143 -17.03 18.09 16.15
C ARG A 143 -18.54 18.05 15.94
N ILE A 144 -19.14 16.86 15.94
CA ILE A 144 -20.57 16.60 15.74
C ILE A 144 -21.33 16.50 17.07
N ASP A 145 -20.65 16.60 18.21
CA ASP A 145 -21.28 16.63 19.55
C ASP A 145 -22.12 17.90 19.83
N ASP A 146 -22.36 18.76 18.83
CA ASP A 146 -23.46 19.73 18.80
C ASP A 146 -24.70 19.07 18.14
N VAL A 147 -25.31 18.15 18.89
CA VAL A 147 -26.18 17.04 18.44
C VAL A 147 -27.58 17.46 17.95
N SER A 148 -27.87 18.75 17.75
CA SER A 148 -29.24 19.18 17.37
C SER A 148 -29.55 19.11 15.87
N THR A 149 -28.57 19.18 14.96
CA THR A 149 -28.85 19.42 13.52
C THR A 149 -28.82 18.15 12.64
N LEU A 150 -28.23 17.04 13.09
CA LEU A 150 -28.09 15.84 12.25
C LEU A 150 -29.28 14.88 12.31
N LEU A 151 -30.10 14.93 13.37
CA LEU A 151 -31.31 14.11 13.46
C LEU A 151 -32.28 14.47 12.32
N GLU A 152 -32.42 15.76 11.99
CA GLU A 152 -33.23 16.24 10.86
C GLU A 152 -32.71 15.81 9.48
N SER A 153 -31.39 15.57 9.34
CA SER A 153 -30.82 15.10 8.08
C SER A 153 -31.04 13.60 7.82
N TYR A 154 -31.27 12.81 8.88
CA TYR A 154 -31.47 11.36 8.78
C TYR A 154 -32.94 11.00 8.48
N TYR A 155 -33.90 11.84 8.90
CA TYR A 155 -35.33 11.62 8.64
C TYR A 155 -35.83 12.15 7.27
N LEU A 156 -34.99 12.86 6.50
CA LEU A 156 -35.41 13.51 5.24
C LEU A 156 -34.65 13.03 3.97
N GLN A 157 -34.00 11.87 4.00
CA GLN A 157 -33.50 11.24 2.76
C GLN A 157 -34.55 10.26 2.16
N PRO A 158 -35.04 10.49 0.93
CA PRO A 158 -36.05 9.66 0.29
C PRO A 158 -35.59 8.22 0.00
N LEU A 159 -36.44 7.25 0.38
CA LEU A 159 -36.37 5.81 0.14
C LEU A 159 -36.41 5.44 -1.36
N TYR A 160 -35.30 5.58 -2.08
CA TYR A 160 -35.18 5.02 -3.45
C TYR A 160 -33.74 4.60 -3.76
N LEU A 161 -33.34 3.38 -3.36
CA LEU A 161 -32.54 2.42 -4.14
C LEU A 161 -32.20 1.12 -3.36
N LEU A 162 -33.16 0.57 -2.62
CA LEU A 162 -33.14 -0.86 -2.29
C LEU A 162 -34.10 -1.52 -3.27
N GLY A 163 -33.55 -2.15 -4.31
CA GLY A 163 -34.29 -3.12 -5.11
C GLY A 163 -34.64 -4.28 -4.19
N ILE A 164 -35.91 -4.36 -3.80
CA ILE A 164 -36.47 -5.50 -3.10
C ILE A 164 -36.98 -6.45 -4.17
N ASP A 165 -36.32 -7.59 -4.24
CA ASP A 165 -36.88 -8.82 -4.76
C ASP A 165 -37.10 -9.70 -3.51
N ASP A 166 -38.33 -10.17 -3.36
CA ASP A 166 -38.82 -11.20 -2.42
C ASP A 166 -39.11 -10.86 -0.94
N ALA A 167 -40.43 -10.74 -0.71
CA ALA A 167 -41.23 -11.44 0.29
C ALA A 167 -41.05 -11.12 1.79
N THR A 168 -42.15 -10.59 2.34
CA THR A 168 -42.61 -10.72 3.74
C THR A 168 -41.71 -10.16 4.84
N ASN A 169 -41.99 -8.90 5.23
CA ASN A 169 -42.27 -8.64 6.64
C ASN A 169 -43.20 -7.43 6.75
N ASP A 170 -44.47 -7.79 6.90
CA ASP A 170 -45.56 -6.95 7.34
C ASP A 170 -45.33 -6.55 8.81
N MET A 171 -45.94 -5.43 9.21
CA MET A 171 -46.28 -5.11 10.62
C MET A 171 -45.17 -4.89 11.64
N MET A 172 -44.96 -3.63 12.03
CA MET A 172 -45.39 -3.06 13.33
C MET A 172 -45.01 -1.58 13.35
N ILE A 173 -45.93 -0.68 13.00
CA ILE A 173 -46.80 0.07 13.94
C ILE A 173 -45.92 0.95 14.87
N LEU A 174 -45.69 2.22 14.52
CA LEU A 174 -46.49 3.38 14.94
C LEU A 174 -46.94 3.28 16.40
N GLU A 175 -46.30 4.00 17.31
CA GLU A 175 -47.00 5.01 18.12
C GLU A 175 -46.02 5.74 19.05
N THR A 176 -45.77 6.98 18.66
CA THR A 176 -45.27 8.04 19.51
C THR A 176 -46.41 8.63 20.37
N PHE A 177 -46.04 9.17 21.54
CA PHE A 177 -46.74 10.19 22.34
C PHE A 177 -47.83 9.75 23.34
N ASN A 178 -47.54 9.85 24.64
CA ASN A 178 -47.79 11.07 25.45
C ASN A 178 -47.58 10.82 26.95
N TYR A 179 -46.70 11.61 27.56
CA TYR A 179 -46.65 11.84 29.02
C TYR A 179 -46.96 13.32 29.26
N SER A 180 -48.05 13.61 29.96
CA SER A 180 -48.24 14.67 30.98
C SER A 180 -49.73 14.91 31.22
N GLU A 181 -50.26 14.46 32.37
CA GLU A 181 -50.57 15.29 33.54
C GLU A 181 -50.73 14.39 34.77
#